data_AF-A0A2E5IP45-F1
#
_entry.id   AF-A0A2E5IP45-F1
#
_cell.length_a   1.000
_cell.length_b   1.000
_cell.length_c   1.000
_cell.angle_alpha   90.00
_cell.angle_beta   90.00
_cell.angle_gamma   90.00
#
_symmetry.space_group_name_H-M   'P 1'
#
loop_
_entity.id
_entity.type
_entity.pdbx_description
1 polymer ?
#
loop_
_entity_poly.entity_id
_entity_poly.type
_entity_poly.pdbx_seq_one_letter_code
_entity_poly.pdbx_strand_id
1 'polypeptide(L)' 'MKNSIIIASSVLVGCFILGLLISGGISTERYEYVSENIIFDKKTGTTYFTDRKEYKDTKGDLYRYE' A
#
# COMPACT_ATOMS: atom_id res chain seq x y z
N MET A 1 32.64 25.92 0.26
CA MET A 1 31.96 25.54 -1.01
C MET A 1 31.93 24.04 -1.24
N LYS A 2 33.06 23.32 -1.34
CA LYS A 2 33.06 21.85 -1.54
C LYS A 2 32.25 21.08 -0.49
N ASN A 3 32.44 21.38 0.79
CA ASN A 3 31.70 20.69 1.86
C ASN A 3 30.19 20.96 1.81
N SER A 4 29.77 22.17 1.44
CA SER A 4 28.36 22.52 1.29
C SER A 4 27.69 21.74 0.15
N ILE A 5 28.40 21.53 -0.96
CA ILE A 5 27.93 20.72 -2.10
C ILE A 5 27.79 19.26 -1.68
N ILE A 6 28.77 18.72 -0.95
CA ILE A 6 28.75 17.33 -0.46
C ILE A 6 27.57 17.12 0.49
N ILE A 7 27.33 18.05 1.43
CA ILE A 7 26.21 17.96 2.36
C ILE A 7 24.87 17.99 1.60
N ALA A 8 24.71 18.91 0.66
CA ALA A 8 23.48 19.02 -0.13
C ALA A 8 23.22 17.76 -0.98
N SER A 9 24.24 17.19 -1.62
CA SER A 9 24.09 15.96 -2.40
C SER A 9 23.78 14.75 -1.52
N SER A 10 24.39 14.65 -0.33
CA SER A 10 24.08 13.58 0.63
C SER A 10 22.63 13.64 1.11
N VAL A 11 22.08 14.84 1.36
CA VAL A 11 20.67 15.01 1.74
C VAL A 11 19.74 14.56 0.61
N LEU A 12 20.01 14.96 -0.63
CA LEU A 12 19.20 14.57 -1.79
C LEU A 12 19.20 13.05 -2.00
N VAL A 13 20.37 12.41 -1.92
CA VAL A 13 20.48 10.95 -2.03
C VAL A 13 19.74 10.26 -0.89
N GLY A 14 19.87 10.77 0.35
CA GLY A 14 19.14 10.24 1.51
C GLY A 14 17.62 10.32 1.31
N CYS A 15 17.10 11.47 0.88
CA CYS A 15 15.67 11.64 0.58
C CYS A 15 15.21 10.71 -0.54
N PHE A 16 16.02 10.51 -1.57
CA PHE A 16 15.70 9.61 -2.68
C PHE A 16 15.60 8.16 -2.22
N ILE A 17 16.58 7.66 -1.44
CA ILE A 17 16.57 6.30 -0.90
C ILE A 17 15.36 6.10 0.03
N LEU A 18 15.09 7.05 0.91
CA LEU A 18 13.91 7.01 1.79
C LEU A 18 12.61 6.97 0.99
N GLY A 19 12.49 7.78 -0.06
CA GLY A 19 11.33 7.76 -0.96
C GLY A 19 11.11 6.39 -1.60
N LEU A 20 12.18 5.72 -2.07
CA LEU A 20 12.10 4.38 -2.62
C LEU A 20 11.63 3.36 -1.57
N LEU A 21 12.20 3.39 -0.36
CA LEU A 21 11.82 2.47 0.72
C LEU A 21 10.36 2.65 1.14
N ILE A 22 9.88 3.89 1.27
CA ILE A 22 8.48 4.18 1.61
C ILE A 22 7.56 3.70 0.49
N SER A 23 7.90 3.96 -0.78
CA SER A 23 7.09 3.52 -1.91
C SER A 23 7.01 1.99 -2.03
N GLY A 24 8.10 1.29 -1.74
CA GLY A 24 8.16 -0.17 -1.72
C GLY A 24 7.42 -0.78 -0.53
N GLY A 25 7.62 -0.24 0.68
CA GLY A 25 7.00 -0.75 1.91
C GLY A 25 5.49 -0.56 1.95
N ILE A 26 4.98 0.57 1.47
CA ILE A 26 3.52 0.78 1.33
C ILE A 26 2.92 -0.21 0.33
N SER A 27 3.67 -0.62 -0.69
CA SER A 27 3.20 -1.59 -1.69
C SER A 27 3.14 -3.03 -1.15
N THR A 28 3.93 -3.37 -0.13
CA THR A 28 3.97 -4.75 0.42
C THR A 28 2.79 -5.07 1.32
N GLU A 29 2.16 -4.07 1.91
CA GLU A 29 0.96 -4.27 2.72
C GLU A 29 -0.31 -4.01 1.92
N ARG A 30 -0.53 -4.74 0.83
CA ARG A 30 -1.74 -4.57 0.02
C ARG A 30 -2.99 -5.13 0.72
N TYR A 31 -2.86 -6.30 1.34
CA TYR A 31 -3.99 -7.00 1.94
C TYR A 31 -3.90 -6.97 3.46
N GLU A 32 -5.04 -6.70 4.09
CA GLU A 32 -5.21 -6.72 5.53
C GLU A 32 -6.28 -7.75 5.91
N TYR A 33 -5.94 -8.65 6.83
CA TYR A 33 -6.87 -9.67 7.33
C TYR A 33 -7.67 -9.08 8.49
N VAL A 34 -8.93 -8.74 8.23
CA VAL A 34 -9.83 -8.14 9.22
C VAL A 34 -10.46 -9.22 10.11
N SER A 35 -10.73 -10.40 9.53
CA SER A 35 -11.23 -11.60 10.19
C SER A 35 -10.86 -12.83 9.36
N GLU A 36 -11.14 -14.04 9.87
CA GLU A 36 -10.79 -15.31 9.23
C GLU A 36 -11.20 -15.40 7.75
N ASN A 37 -12.37 -14.84 7.40
CA ASN A 37 -12.92 -14.87 6.04
C ASN A 37 -13.06 -13.48 5.40
N ILE A 38 -12.45 -12.44 5.99
CA ILE A 38 -12.59 -11.05 5.51
C ILE A 38 -11.22 -10.46 5.23
N ILE A 39 -10.99 -10.13 3.96
CA ILE A 39 -9.73 -9.54 3.48
C ILE A 39 -10.02 -8.15 2.93
N PHE A 40 -9.28 -7.14 3.39
CA PHE A 40 -9.35 -5.78 2.86
C PHE A 40 -8.16 -5.51 1.93
N ASP A 41 -8.44 -5.17 0.66
CA ASP A 41 -7.44 -4.69 -0.28
C ASP A 41 -7.28 -3.16 -0.12
N LYS A 42 -6.21 -2.75 0.56
CA LYS A 42 -5.87 -1.34 0.79
C LYS A 42 -5.58 -0.56 -0.49
N LYS A 43 -5.23 -1.24 -1.59
CA LYS A 43 -4.96 -0.59 -2.89
C LYS A 43 -6.26 -0.17 -3.58
N THR A 44 -7.26 -1.05 -3.59
CA THR A 44 -8.54 -0.79 -4.28
C THR A 44 -9.62 -0.27 -3.35
N GLY A 45 -9.46 -0.43 -2.04
CA GLY A 45 -10.49 -0.18 -1.03
C GLY A 45 -11.61 -1.23 -1.05
N THR A 46 -11.34 -2.42 -1.60
CA THR A 46 -12.30 -3.51 -1.73
C THR A 46 -12.22 -4.46 -0.55
N THR A 47 -13.36 -4.86 0.01
CA THR A 47 -13.44 -5.89 1.05
C THR A 47 -13.93 -7.20 0.44
N TYR A 48 -13.16 -8.27 0.57
CA TYR A 48 -13.49 -9.61 0.08
C TYR A 48 -14.00 -10.49 1.23
N PHE A 49 -15.09 -11.22 0.98
CA PHE A 49 -15.66 -12.25 1.85
C PHE A 49 -15.41 -13.62 1.23
N THR A 50 -14.33 -14.27 1.67
CA THR A 50 -13.77 -15.45 1.01
C THR A 50 -14.63 -16.71 1.16
N ASP A 51 -15.45 -16.79 2.21
CA ASP A 51 -16.40 -17.88 2.47
C ASP A 51 -17.56 -17.91 1.45
N ARG A 52 -17.98 -16.74 0.99
CA ARG A 52 -19.18 -16.56 0.14
C ARG A 52 -18.86 -16.24 -1.31
N LYS A 53 -17.58 -16.06 -1.65
CA LYS A 53 -17.13 -15.52 -2.94
C LYS A 53 -17.79 -14.17 -3.25
N GLU A 54 -17.79 -13.29 -2.26
CA GLU A 54 -18.36 -11.93 -2.40
C GLU A 54 -17.27 -10.88 -2.21
N TYR A 55 -17.48 -9.70 -2.78
CA TYR A 55 -16.71 -8.52 -2.44
C TYR A 55 -17.58 -7.28 -2.40
N LYS A 56 -17.19 -6.33 -1.56
CA LYS A 56 -17.78 -5.01 -1.43
C LYS A 56 -16.80 -3.98 -1.94
N ASP A 57 -17.23 -3.16 -2.88
CA ASP A 57 -16.39 -2.10 -3.45
C ASP A 57 -16.31 -0.86 -2.53
N THR A 58 -15.63 0.18 -3.00
CA THR A 58 -15.47 1.45 -2.25
C THR A 58 -16.77 2.25 -2.11
N LYS A 59 -17.77 2.00 -2.97
CA LYS A 59 -19.10 2.60 -2.89
C LYS A 59 -20.02 1.84 -1.93
N GLY A 60 -19.61 0.63 -1.57
CA GLY A 60 -20.35 -0.27 -0.71
C GLY A 60 -21.29 -1.20 -1.48
N ASP A 61 -21.17 -1.26 -2.81
CA ASP A 61 -21.92 -2.18 -3.65
C ASP A 61 -21.40 -3.60 -3.46
N LEU A 62 -22.31 -4.56 -3.28
CA LEU A 62 -21.99 -5.97 -3.07
C LEU A 62 -22.02 -6.73 -4.40
N TYR A 63 -20.93 -7.42 -4.69
CA TYR A 63 -20.77 -8.24 -5.87
C TYR A 63 -20.45 -9.67 -5.47
N ARG A 64 -20.89 -10.63 -6.28
CA ARG A 64 -20.55 -12.03 -6.15
C ARG A 64 -19.79 -12.49 -7.37
N TYR A 65 -18.73 -13.26 -7.17
CA TYR A 65 -17.97 -13.88 -8.25
C TYR A 65 -18.18 -15.40 -8.23
N GLU A 66 -18.18 -16.01 -9.41
CA GLU A 66 -18.29 -17.47 -9.57
C GLU A 66 -16.97 -18.18 -9.24
#